data_AF-A0A7X9FCH2-F1
#
_entry.id   AF-A0A7X9FCH2-F1
#
_cell.length_a   1.000
_cell.length_b   1.000
_cell.length_c   1.000
_cell.angle_alpha   90.00
_cell.angle_beta   90.00
_cell.angle_gamma   90.00
#
_symmetry.space_group_name_H-M   'P 1'
#
loop_
_entity.id
_entity.type
_entity.pdbx_description
1 polymer ?
#
loop_
_entity_poly.entity_id
_entity_poly.type
_entity_poly.pdbx_seq_one_letter_code
_entity_poly.pdbx_strand_id
1 'polypeptide(L)'
;TKPYSERTAELIDQEVKEIVEESYQRALHILEKHMDGLVKLAELLLEKEVIFGEDLEQIFGKRKAELVKAETASQTASGTEAKETGSFQMTASGSDSAEDEVKEKGKSKKTESGKSKKKKDKTSKSG
;
A
#
# COMPACT_ATOMS: atom_id res chain seq x y z
N THR A 1 17.25 13.46 23.63
CA THR A 1 18.17 12.77 22.71
C THR A 1 17.42 11.60 22.10
N LYS A 2 17.49 11.39 20.78
CA LYS A 2 16.79 10.26 20.12
C LYS A 2 17.42 8.93 20.58
N PRO A 3 16.65 7.92 21.02
CA PRO A 3 17.19 6.70 21.64
C PRO A 3 17.58 5.63 20.60
N TYR A 4 18.41 5.98 19.61
CA TYR A 4 18.88 5.05 18.59
C TYR A 4 20.20 5.52 17.97
N SER A 5 20.94 4.58 17.37
CA SER A 5 22.23 4.87 16.73
C SER A 5 22.06 5.77 15.49
N GLU A 6 23.11 6.48 15.10
CA GLU A 6 23.10 7.31 13.88
C GLU A 6 22.75 6.47 12.64
N ARG A 7 23.34 5.27 12.52
CA ARG A 7 23.02 4.32 11.45
C ARG A 7 21.54 3.93 11.43
N THR A 8 20.93 3.74 12.61
CA THR A 8 19.50 3.44 12.70
C THR A 8 18.67 4.67 12.29
N ALA A 9 19.09 5.87 12.64
CA ALA A 9 18.44 7.10 12.21
C ALA A 9 18.46 7.26 10.68
N GLU A 10 19.61 7.00 10.04
CA GLU A 10 19.76 7.04 8.58
C GLU A 10 18.83 6.04 7.88
N LEU A 11 18.72 4.82 8.41
CA LEU A 11 17.81 3.80 7.87
C LEU A 11 16.34 4.24 7.99
N ILE A 12 15.95 4.83 9.12
CA ILE A 12 14.58 5.34 9.31
C ILE A 12 14.29 6.45 8.30
N ASP A 13 15.20 7.42 8.15
CA ASP A 13 15.00 8.53 7.22
C ASP A 13 14.93 8.06 5.76
N GLN A 14 15.67 6.99 5.42
CA GLN A 14 15.59 6.37 4.10
C GLN A 14 14.24 5.70 3.86
N GLU A 15 13.77 4.89 4.80
CA GLU A 15 12.47 4.20 4.70
C GLU A 15 11.31 5.21 4.58
N VAL A 16 11.35 6.29 5.38
CA VAL A 16 10.34 7.36 5.32
C VAL A 16 10.31 7.99 3.92
N LYS A 17 11.47 8.25 3.31
CA LYS A 17 11.53 8.80 1.94
C LYS A 17 10.92 7.83 0.94
N GLU A 18 11.23 6.54 1.05
CA GLU A 18 10.72 5.51 0.15
C GLU A 18 9.19 5.40 0.23
N ILE A 19 8.63 5.38 1.43
CA ILE A 19 7.17 5.35 1.65
C ILE A 19 6.49 6.59 1.07
N VAL A 20 7.07 7.77 1.28
CA VAL A 20 6.52 9.03 0.77
C VAL A 20 6.56 9.05 -0.76
N GLU A 21 7.67 8.64 -1.36
CA GLU A 21 7.82 8.59 -2.81
C GLU A 21 6.85 7.59 -3.44
N GLU A 22 6.73 6.39 -2.88
CA GLU A 22 5.78 5.38 -3.36
C GLU A 22 4.33 5.91 -3.30
N SER A 23 3.97 6.53 -2.17
CA SER A 23 2.63 7.10 -1.99
C SER A 23 2.35 8.23 -2.97
N TYR A 24 3.35 9.07 -3.24
CA TYR A 24 3.28 10.15 -4.22
C TYR A 24 3.06 9.61 -5.64
N GLN A 25 3.88 8.65 -6.08
CA GLN A 25 3.75 8.02 -7.39
C GLN A 25 2.41 7.30 -7.55
N ARG A 26 1.95 6.62 -6.50
CA ARG A 26 0.62 6.00 -6.49
C ARG A 26 -0.49 7.04 -6.63
N ALA A 27 -0.40 8.16 -5.94
CA ALA A 27 -1.37 9.24 -6.05
C ALA A 27 -1.41 9.81 -7.47
N LEU A 28 -0.25 10.10 -8.07
CA LEU A 28 -0.14 10.54 -9.46
C LEU A 28 -0.80 9.54 -10.41
N HIS A 29 -0.46 8.26 -10.29
CA HIS A 29 -1.03 7.22 -11.15
C HIS A 29 -2.56 7.15 -11.04
N ILE A 30 -3.11 7.29 -9.82
CA ILE A 30 -4.57 7.32 -9.61
C ILE A 30 -5.19 8.54 -10.29
N LEU A 31 -4.58 9.72 -10.14
CA LEU A 31 -5.08 10.95 -10.77
C LEU A 31 -5.03 10.85 -12.29
N GLU A 32 -3.91 10.40 -12.86
CA GLU A 32 -3.75 10.19 -14.30
C GLU A 32 -4.78 9.22 -14.86
N LYS A 33 -4.97 8.07 -14.19
CA LYS A 33 -5.94 7.06 -14.58
C LYS A 33 -7.39 7.58 -14.57
N HIS A 34 -7.69 8.55 -13.73
CA HIS A 34 -9.03 9.11 -13.55
C HIS A 34 -9.14 10.58 -14.04
N MET A 35 -8.27 10.98 -14.98
CA MET A 35 -8.21 12.37 -15.49
C MET A 35 -9.55 12.90 -15.97
N ASP A 36 -10.31 12.10 -16.73
CA ASP A 36 -11.60 12.54 -17.26
C ASP A 36 -12.59 12.94 -16.15
N GLY A 37 -12.59 12.20 -15.04
CA GLY A 37 -13.40 12.53 -13.87
C GLY A 37 -12.87 13.75 -13.11
N LEU A 38 -11.54 13.91 -13.05
CA LEU A 38 -10.92 15.07 -12.44
C LEU A 38 -11.24 16.37 -13.20
N VAL A 39 -11.19 16.34 -14.53
CA VAL A 39 -11.52 17.50 -15.38
C VAL A 39 -12.98 17.91 -15.16
N LYS A 40 -13.92 16.95 -15.21
CA LYS A 40 -15.34 17.21 -14.93
C LYS A 40 -15.58 17.80 -13.55
N LEU A 41 -14.87 17.28 -12.54
CA LEU A 41 -14.96 17.80 -11.18
C LEU A 41 -14.45 19.24 -11.10
N ALA A 42 -13.33 19.55 -11.76
CA ALA A 42 -12.76 20.89 -11.79
C ALA A 42 -13.69 21.88 -12.51
N GLU A 43 -14.26 21.49 -13.64
CA GLU A 43 -15.26 22.30 -14.37
C GLU A 43 -16.48 22.57 -13.50
N LEU A 44 -17.00 21.55 -12.81
CA LEU A 44 -18.14 21.71 -11.91
C LEU A 44 -17.83 22.67 -10.75
N LEU A 45 -16.62 22.62 -10.20
CA LEU A 45 -16.18 23.53 -9.13
C LEU A 45 -16.00 24.98 -9.60
N LEU A 46 -15.71 25.20 -10.89
CA LEU A 46 -15.70 26.55 -11.47
C LEU A 46 -17.11 27.13 -11.60
N GLU A 47 -18.11 26.27 -11.83
CA GLU A 47 -19.53 26.68 -11.90
C GLU A 47 -20.18 26.80 -10.51
N LYS A 48 -19.83 25.90 -9.59
CA LYS A 48 -20.39 25.80 -8.24
C LYS A 48 -19.26 25.77 -7.21
N GLU A 49 -19.18 26.79 -6.36
CA GLU A 49 -18.18 26.86 -5.28
C GLU A 49 -18.31 25.72 -4.25
N VAL A 50 -19.51 25.14 -4.10
CA VAL A 50 -19.81 24.05 -3.19
C VAL A 50 -20.52 22.93 -3.94
N ILE A 51 -20.00 21.72 -3.81
CA ILE A 51 -20.55 20.48 -4.37
C ILE A 51 -20.76 19.46 -3.25
N PHE A 52 -21.69 18.54 -3.45
CA PHE A 52 -22.06 17.52 -2.47
C PHE A 52 -21.68 16.11 -2.93
N GLY A 53 -21.93 15.12 -2.07
CA GLY A 53 -21.58 13.72 -2.34
C GLY A 53 -22.28 13.17 -3.58
N GLU A 54 -23.52 13.60 -3.82
CA GLU A 54 -24.33 13.20 -4.97
C GLU A 54 -23.71 13.68 -6.29
N ASP A 55 -23.07 14.85 -6.30
CA ASP A 55 -22.37 15.38 -7.48
C ASP A 55 -21.13 14.51 -7.80
N LEU A 56 -20.42 14.05 -6.77
CA LEU A 56 -19.28 13.13 -6.94
C LEU A 56 -19.75 11.76 -7.44
N GLU A 57 -20.89 11.26 -6.98
CA GLU A 57 -21.47 10.01 -7.47
C GLU A 57 -21.87 10.09 -8.94
N GLN A 58 -22.31 11.26 -9.42
CA GLN A 58 -22.60 11.46 -10.83
C GLN A 58 -21.33 11.39 -11.71
N ILE A 59 -20.19 11.86 -11.19
CA ILE A 59 -18.91 11.88 -11.92
C ILE A 59 -18.19 10.53 -11.84
N PHE A 60 -18.10 9.95 -10.64
CA PHE A 60 -17.27 8.76 -10.36
C PHE A 60 -18.07 7.48 -10.13
N GLY A 61 -19.40 7.57 -10.06
CA GLY A 61 -20.28 6.46 -9.70
C GLY A 61 -20.38 6.24 -8.19
N LYS A 62 -21.24 5.29 -7.80
CA LYS A 62 -21.41 4.91 -6.39
C LYS A 62 -20.14 4.34 -5.79
N ARG A 63 -19.95 4.58 -4.50
CA ARG A 63 -18.82 4.04 -3.75
C ARG A 63 -18.87 2.51 -3.75
N LYS A 64 -17.77 1.86 -4.14
CA LYS A 64 -17.65 0.39 -4.16
C LYS A 64 -18.04 -0.28 -2.84
N ALA A 65 -17.71 0.33 -1.70
CA ALA A 65 -18.08 -0.19 -0.38
C ALA A 65 -19.60 -0.28 -0.15
N GLU A 66 -20.37 0.62 -0.76
CA GLU A 66 -21.83 0.61 -0.65
C GLU A 66 -22.47 -0.41 -1.58
N LEU A 67 -21.87 -0.65 -2.75
CA LEU A 67 -22.29 -1.71 -3.67
C LEU A 67 -22.16 -3.09 -3.01
N VAL A 68 -21.02 -3.37 -2.37
CA VAL A 68 -20.78 -4.64 -1.66
C VAL A 68 -21.76 -4.82 -0.48
N LYS A 69 -22.07 -3.73 0.24
CA LYS A 69 -23.06 -3.77 1.34
C LYS A 69 -24.48 -4.04 0.85
N ALA A 70 -24.87 -3.49 -0.30
CA ALA A 70 -26.18 -3.71 -0.89
C ALA A 70 -26.35 -5.16 -1.39
N GLU A 71 -25.31 -5.73 -2.01
CA GLU A 71 -25.31 -7.11 -2.50
C GLU A 71 -25.36 -8.13 -1.35
N THR A 72 -24.61 -7.90 -0.28
CA THR A 72 -24.59 -8.79 0.90
C THR A 72 -25.89 -8.74 1.70
N ALA A 73 -26.53 -7.56 1.83
CA ALA A 73 -27.83 -7.42 2.46
C ALA A 73 -28.95 -8.13 1.66
N SER A 74 -28.88 -8.10 0.33
CA SER A 74 -29.84 -8.79 -0.54
C SER A 74 -29.75 -10.32 -0.46
N GLN A 75 -28.56 -10.87 -0.20
CA GLN A 75 -28.35 -12.33 -0.09
C GLN A 75 -28.78 -12.89 1.27
N THR A 76 -28.78 -12.07 2.33
CA THR A 76 -29.24 -12.50 3.67
C THR A 76 -30.75 -12.55 3.84
N ALA A 77 -31.53 -11.92 2.93
CA ALA A 77 -32.99 -11.93 2.97
C ALA A 77 -33.63 -13.12 2.22
N SER A 78 -32.85 -13.89 1.45
CA SER A 78 -33.35 -15.00 0.61
C SER A 78 -32.98 -16.40 1.15
N GLY A 79 -32.73 -16.55 2.45
CA GLY A 79 -32.25 -17.80 3.05
C GLY A 79 -32.73 -18.03 4.48
N THR A 80 -34.05 -18.06 4.69
CA THR A 80 -34.63 -18.65 5.90
C THR A 80 -35.11 -20.07 5.57
N GLU A 81 -34.23 -21.06 5.71
CA GLU A 81 -34.65 -22.44 6.02
C GLU A 81 -33.81 -22.99 7.16
N ALA A 82 -34.51 -23.31 8.24
CA ALA A 82 -33.97 -23.93 9.44
C ALA A 82 -33.49 -25.35 9.14
N LYS A 83 -32.31 -25.72 9.66
CA LYS A 83 -32.10 -27.06 10.19
C LYS A 83 -31.14 -27.06 11.36
N GLU A 84 -31.75 -27.31 12.50
CA GLU A 84 -31.17 -27.74 13.76
C GLU A 84 -30.45 -29.10 13.62
N THR A 85 -29.65 -29.39 14.64
CA THR A 85 -29.06 -30.68 15.05
C THR A 85 -27.59 -30.93 14.68
N GLY A 86 -26.78 -31.22 15.72
CA GLY A 86 -25.50 -31.91 15.57
C GLY A 86 -24.38 -31.46 16.50
N SER A 87 -24.50 -31.72 17.81
CA SER A 87 -23.37 -31.66 18.74
C SER A 87 -22.22 -32.58 18.29
N PHE A 88 -20.97 -32.11 18.36
CA PHE A 88 -19.83 -33.02 18.49
C PHE A 88 -18.83 -32.48 19.51
N GLN A 89 -18.64 -33.27 20.56
CA GLN A 89 -17.80 -33.00 21.73
C GLN A 89 -16.37 -33.51 21.47
N MET A 90 -15.41 -32.63 21.76
CA MET A 90 -14.10 -32.87 22.39
C MET A 90 -13.46 -34.28 22.24
N THR A 91 -12.26 -34.33 21.64
CA THR A 91 -11.21 -35.21 22.15
C THR A 91 -9.93 -34.42 22.35
N ALA A 92 -9.38 -34.54 23.56
CA ALA A 92 -8.11 -34.01 23.96
C ALA A 92 -7.03 -35.09 23.80
N SER A 93 -5.90 -34.73 23.20
CA SER A 93 -4.57 -35.27 23.52
C SER A 93 -3.57 -34.15 23.17
N GLY A 94 -2.71 -33.60 24.03
CA GLY A 94 -2.08 -34.17 25.20
C GLY A 94 -0.61 -34.49 24.87
N SER A 95 0.31 -33.63 25.36
CA SER A 95 1.76 -33.86 25.56
C SER A 95 2.63 -33.96 24.28
N ASP A 96 3.91 -33.60 24.21
CA ASP A 96 4.93 -33.18 25.19
C ASP A 96 6.10 -32.52 24.44
N SER A 97 6.84 -31.65 25.14
CA SER A 97 8.29 -31.34 25.08
C SER A 97 9.11 -31.58 23.79
N ALA A 98 9.86 -30.56 23.36
CA ALA A 98 11.32 -30.51 23.58
C ALA A 98 11.96 -29.37 22.75
N GLU A 99 12.88 -28.69 23.43
CA GLU A 99 13.83 -27.70 22.94
C GLU A 99 14.76 -28.30 21.86
N ASP A 100 15.19 -27.50 20.88
CA ASP A 100 16.55 -27.64 20.35
C ASP A 100 17.04 -26.28 19.84
N GLU A 101 18.19 -25.88 20.39
CA GLU A 101 18.96 -24.69 20.07
C GLU A 101 19.60 -24.77 18.67
N VAL A 102 20.45 -23.77 18.40
CA VAL A 102 21.58 -23.74 17.46
C VAL A 102 21.27 -23.13 16.08
N LYS A 103 21.69 -21.86 15.89
CA LYS A 103 22.92 -21.57 15.12
C LYS A 103 23.27 -20.08 15.09
N GLU A 104 24.27 -19.76 15.89
CA GLU A 104 25.26 -18.74 15.63
C GLU A 104 26.05 -19.10 14.35
N LYS A 105 26.16 -18.16 13.39
CA LYS A 105 27.34 -17.91 12.53
C LYS A 105 27.05 -16.78 11.54
N GLY A 106 27.25 -15.54 11.99
CA GLY A 106 27.43 -14.40 11.10
C GLY A 106 28.84 -14.43 10.50
N LYS A 107 28.96 -14.75 9.20
CA LYS A 107 30.19 -14.51 8.44
C LYS A 107 30.08 -13.18 7.71
N SER A 108 30.84 -12.23 8.21
CA SER A 108 31.23 -10.98 7.60
C SER A 108 31.72 -11.16 6.15
N LYS A 109 31.15 -10.39 5.21
CA LYS A 109 31.86 -10.01 3.98
C LYS A 109 31.70 -8.52 3.74
N LYS A 110 32.80 -7.84 4.00
CA LYS A 110 33.11 -6.44 3.77
C LYS A 110 32.89 -6.11 2.29
N THR A 111 32.14 -5.05 2.03
CA THR A 111 32.12 -4.31 0.78
C THR A 111 33.45 -3.58 0.62
N GLU A 112 33.99 -3.57 -0.61
CA GLU A 112 34.94 -2.54 -1.01
C GLU A 112 34.39 -1.86 -2.26
N SER A 113 34.22 -0.56 -2.10
CA SER A 113 33.76 0.41 -3.07
C SER A 113 34.96 0.97 -3.83
N GLY A 114 34.74 1.34 -5.09
CA GLY A 114 35.75 2.02 -5.92
C GLY A 114 35.11 2.59 -7.18
N LYS A 115 34.23 3.60 -7.07
CA LYS A 115 34.52 5.02 -7.31
C LYS A 115 35.06 5.35 -8.72
N SER A 116 34.21 6.06 -9.46
CA SER A 116 34.48 7.30 -10.22
C SER A 116 35.47 7.27 -11.40
N LYS A 117 35.04 7.77 -12.57
CA LYS A 117 35.24 9.18 -12.99
C LYS A 117 34.90 9.37 -14.47
N LYS A 118 33.91 10.23 -14.69
CA LYS A 118 33.76 11.19 -15.79
C LYS A 118 35.12 11.61 -16.37
N LYS A 119 35.37 11.30 -17.64
CA LYS A 119 36.36 11.97 -18.47
C LYS A 119 35.64 12.55 -19.68
N LYS A 120 35.39 13.86 -19.63
CA LYS A 120 35.28 14.71 -20.81
C LYS A 120 36.71 14.88 -21.32
N ASP A 121 37.05 14.21 -22.42
CA ASP A 121 38.16 14.57 -23.29
C ASP A 121 37.50 15.03 -24.60
N LYS A 122 37.74 16.28 -25.03
CA LYS A 122 38.56 16.65 -26.21
C LYS A 122 37.87 16.24 -27.52
N THR A 123 37.64 17.08 -28.53
CA THR A 123 38.54 18.09 -29.10
C THR A 123 37.81 18.77 -30.27
N SER A 124 38.15 20.04 -30.48
CA SER A 124 38.13 20.79 -31.74
C SER A 124 38.35 19.99 -33.03
N LYS A 125 37.53 20.23 -34.06
CA LYS A 125 37.89 20.26 -35.49
C LYS A 125 36.70 20.84 -36.28
N SER A 126 36.75 22.05 -36.82
CA SER A 126 37.37 22.39 -38.12
C SER A 126 36.84 21.51 -39.25
N GLY A 127 35.98 22.08 -40.09
CA GLY A 127 35.43 21.48 -41.31
C GLY A 127 34.19 22.26 -41.72
#